data_AF-A0A496L7U2-F1
#
_entry.id   AF-A0A496L7U2-F1
#
_cell.length_a   1.000
_cell.length_b   1.000
_cell.length_c   1.000
_cell.angle_alpha   90.00
_cell.angle_beta   90.00
_cell.angle_gamma   90.00
#
_symmetry.space_group_name_H-M   'P 1'
#
loop_
_entity.id
_entity.type
_entity.pdbx_description
1 polymer ?
#
loop_
_entity_poly.entity_id
_entity_poly.type
_entity_poly.pdbx_seq_one_letter_code
_entity_poly.pdbx_strand_id
1 'polypeptide(L)'
;LYQTAISEGADITVSDLFYELPTQTIVAVDSVAATQADNLRQAIEQKIVYTGLWNKLILSELIKQPECRFAEGLNMSEDRLVVIKLYYFASKIAKVDKPLYHYNRTNTHSITSRKTEYHYCQSILFWQLLDEFLIKYNLYDTYRQSVEFSKVENKVLLMQQAVSLRLYRKYSSMFADIQSRFIGVFPYRSQNLTLYLACRRLLFGAYVINLLLRFKIFINNILCRK
;
A
#
# COMPACT_ATOMS: atom_id res chain seq x y z
N LEU A 1 -23.22 0.39 -6.59
CA LEU A 1 -22.29 -0.45 -7.34
C LEU A 1 -22.98 -1.09 -8.55
N TYR A 2 -23.86 -2.08 -8.39
CA TYR A 2 -24.49 -2.80 -9.52
C TYR A 2 -25.20 -1.90 -10.55
N GLN A 3 -26.04 -0.97 -10.10
CA GLN A 3 -26.74 -0.05 -11.02
C GLN A 3 -25.77 0.76 -11.89
N THR A 4 -24.71 1.31 -11.28
CA THR A 4 -23.64 2.03 -11.98
C THR A 4 -22.91 1.12 -12.97
N ALA A 5 -22.65 -0.13 -12.59
CA ALA A 5 -21.98 -1.10 -13.48
C ALA A 5 -22.77 -1.31 -14.77
N ILE A 6 -24.10 -1.47 -14.66
CA ILE A 6 -24.99 -1.60 -15.83
C ILE A 6 -25.05 -0.30 -16.62
N SER A 7 -25.35 0.83 -15.97
CA SER A 7 -25.60 2.10 -16.67
C SER A 7 -24.38 2.60 -17.42
N GLU A 8 -23.18 2.29 -16.91
CA GLU A 8 -21.93 2.73 -17.48
C GLU A 8 -21.22 1.67 -18.32
N GLY A 9 -21.68 0.41 -18.30
CA GLY A 9 -20.94 -0.71 -18.87
C GLY A 9 -19.56 -0.88 -18.22
N ALA A 10 -19.49 -0.74 -16.90
CA ALA A 10 -18.22 -0.81 -16.17
C ALA A 10 -17.90 -2.25 -15.73
N ASP A 11 -16.67 -2.68 -15.99
CA ASP A 11 -16.18 -3.99 -15.54
C ASP A 11 -15.90 -4.00 -14.03
N ILE A 12 -15.56 -2.83 -13.49
CA ILE A 12 -15.34 -2.64 -12.06
C ILE A 12 -16.09 -1.38 -11.63
N THR A 13 -16.86 -1.48 -10.54
CA THR A 13 -17.35 -0.29 -9.83
C THR A 13 -16.74 -0.22 -8.45
N VAL A 14 -16.37 0.99 -8.03
CA VAL A 14 -15.73 1.27 -6.75
C VAL A 14 -16.61 2.24 -5.96
N SER A 15 -16.74 2.02 -4.65
CA SER A 15 -17.39 2.99 -3.76
C SER A 15 -16.40 3.60 -2.79
N ASP A 16 -16.75 4.76 -2.25
CA ASP A 16 -16.15 5.25 -1.01
C ASP A 16 -16.46 4.27 0.14
N LEU A 17 -15.87 4.51 1.31
CA LEU A 17 -16.07 3.65 2.48
C LEU A 17 -16.14 4.42 3.80
N PHE A 18 -16.70 3.76 4.79
CA PHE A 18 -16.62 4.15 6.19
C PHE A 18 -15.42 3.46 6.84
N TYR A 19 -14.54 4.24 7.46
CA TYR A 19 -13.51 3.77 8.38
C TYR A 19 -14.08 3.79 9.80
N GLU A 20 -14.34 2.59 10.34
CA GLU A 20 -14.82 2.46 11.72
C GLU A 20 -13.63 2.37 12.67
N LEU A 21 -13.35 3.46 13.37
CA LEU A 21 -12.37 3.55 14.44
C LEU A 21 -13.06 3.37 15.79
N PRO A 22 -12.31 3.04 16.87
CA PRO A 22 -12.92 2.82 18.19
C PRO A 22 -13.77 3.97 18.74
N THR A 23 -13.55 5.21 18.27
CA THR A 23 -14.22 6.42 18.78
C THR A 23 -14.94 7.23 17.72
N GLN A 24 -14.83 6.87 16.43
CA GLN A 24 -15.42 7.66 15.35
C GLN A 24 -15.54 6.85 14.05
N THR A 25 -16.49 7.26 13.21
CA THR A 25 -16.63 6.80 11.84
C THR A 25 -16.16 7.90 10.89
N ILE A 26 -15.24 7.60 9.99
CA ILE A 26 -14.72 8.56 9.00
C ILE A 26 -15.18 8.12 7.61
N VAL A 27 -15.72 9.05 6.81
CA VAL A 27 -15.93 8.81 5.37
C VAL A 27 -14.59 8.96 4.66
N ALA A 28 -14.12 7.89 4.04
CA ALA A 28 -12.92 7.88 3.21
C ALA A 28 -13.31 7.78 1.73
N VAL A 29 -12.80 8.75 0.98
CA VAL A 29 -13.07 8.91 -0.44
C VAL A 29 -12.07 8.07 -1.24
N ASP A 30 -12.57 7.16 -2.07
CA ASP A 30 -11.76 6.41 -3.03
C ASP A 30 -11.61 7.21 -4.34
N SER A 31 -10.65 6.83 -5.18
CA SER A 31 -10.39 7.53 -6.44
C SER A 31 -10.46 6.57 -7.63
N VAL A 32 -11.03 7.06 -8.72
CA VAL A 32 -10.96 6.46 -10.06
C VAL A 32 -10.50 7.56 -10.99
N ALA A 33 -9.38 7.32 -11.66
CA ALA A 33 -8.79 8.24 -12.61
C ALA A 33 -9.52 8.22 -13.96
N ALA A 34 -9.33 9.28 -14.75
CA ALA A 34 -9.90 9.38 -16.09
C ALA A 34 -9.30 8.36 -17.09
N THR A 35 -8.07 7.90 -16.85
CA THR A 35 -7.37 6.96 -17.74
C THR A 35 -7.06 5.65 -17.03
N GLN A 36 -7.05 4.54 -17.77
CA GLN A 36 -6.60 3.24 -17.27
C GLN A 36 -5.15 3.33 -16.76
N ALA A 37 -4.29 4.06 -17.48
CA ALA A 37 -2.89 4.22 -17.12
C ALA A 37 -2.72 4.89 -15.75
N ASP A 38 -3.51 5.93 -15.45
CA ASP A 38 -3.51 6.58 -14.15
C ASP A 38 -4.14 5.74 -13.06
N ASN A 39 -5.21 4.98 -13.36
CA ASN A 39 -5.79 4.03 -12.41
C ASN A 39 -4.74 3.00 -11.95
N LEU A 40 -3.98 2.45 -12.90
CA LEU A 40 -2.91 1.51 -12.60
C LEU A 40 -1.78 2.16 -11.79
N ARG A 41 -1.36 3.37 -12.19
CA ARG A 41 -0.37 4.16 -11.43
C ARG A 41 -0.80 4.39 -9.99
N GLN A 42 -2.03 4.85 -9.78
CA GLN A 42 -2.56 5.15 -8.45
C GLN A 42 -2.75 3.90 -7.59
N ALA A 43 -3.08 2.75 -8.18
CA ALA A 43 -3.12 1.47 -7.48
C ALA A 43 -1.71 0.98 -7.06
N ILE A 44 -0.70 1.19 -7.92
CA ILE A 44 0.71 0.94 -7.61
C ILE A 44 1.19 1.88 -6.49
N GLU A 45 0.83 3.16 -6.52
CA GLU A 45 1.28 4.13 -5.52
C GLU A 45 0.53 4.02 -4.18
N GLN A 46 -0.72 3.55 -4.21
CA GLN A 46 -1.61 3.34 -3.06
C GLN A 46 -1.73 4.59 -2.16
N LYS A 47 -1.87 5.77 -2.76
CA LYS A 47 -1.98 7.06 -2.05
C LYS A 47 -3.41 7.52 -1.80
N ILE A 48 -4.23 7.37 -2.83
CA ILE A 48 -5.61 7.86 -2.87
C ILE A 48 -6.59 6.77 -3.33
N VAL A 49 -6.07 5.61 -3.71
CA VAL A 49 -6.86 4.44 -4.12
C VAL A 49 -6.81 3.40 -3.01
N TYR A 50 -7.97 2.91 -2.60
CA TYR A 50 -8.06 1.76 -1.70
C TYR A 50 -7.95 0.48 -2.51
N THR A 51 -7.00 -0.38 -2.15
CA THR A 51 -6.72 -1.61 -2.91
C THR A 51 -7.26 -2.87 -2.23
N GLY A 52 -8.24 -2.69 -1.34
CA GLY A 52 -9.07 -3.79 -0.86
C GLY A 52 -10.08 -4.19 -1.94
N LEU A 53 -10.47 -5.46 -1.95
CA LEU A 53 -11.50 -5.97 -2.87
C LEU A 53 -12.93 -5.68 -2.40
N TRP A 54 -13.11 -5.40 -1.11
CA TRP A 54 -14.40 -5.36 -0.42
C TRP A 54 -15.29 -4.15 -0.75
N ASN A 55 -14.72 -3.03 -1.23
CA ASN A 55 -15.48 -1.86 -1.69
C ASN A 55 -15.72 -1.85 -3.22
N LYS A 56 -15.58 -3.00 -3.87
CA LYS A 56 -15.65 -3.12 -5.33
C LYS A 56 -16.66 -4.18 -5.74
N LEU A 57 -17.37 -3.91 -6.83
CA LEU A 57 -18.08 -4.93 -7.58
C LEU A 57 -17.32 -5.15 -8.88
N ILE A 58 -16.91 -6.40 -9.11
CA ILE A 58 -15.98 -6.77 -10.18
C ILE A 58 -16.67 -7.79 -11.10
N LEU A 59 -16.57 -7.58 -12.41
CA LEU A 59 -17.05 -8.49 -13.43
C LEU A 59 -16.42 -9.87 -13.25
N SER A 60 -17.25 -10.91 -13.16
CA SER A 60 -16.78 -12.25 -12.81
C SER A 60 -15.78 -12.83 -13.81
N GLU A 61 -15.83 -12.41 -15.08
CA GLU A 61 -14.88 -12.83 -16.10
C GLU A 61 -13.45 -12.36 -15.79
N LEU A 62 -13.28 -11.14 -15.25
CA LEU A 62 -11.97 -10.63 -14.84
C LEU A 62 -11.36 -11.45 -13.70
N ILE A 63 -12.17 -11.84 -12.70
CA ILE A 63 -11.70 -12.65 -11.56
C ILE A 63 -11.31 -14.06 -12.00
N LYS A 64 -11.98 -14.60 -13.02
CA LYS A 64 -11.69 -15.95 -13.55
C LYS A 64 -10.40 -15.99 -14.36
N GLN A 65 -9.86 -14.85 -14.78
CA GLN A 65 -8.58 -14.80 -15.49
C GLN A 65 -7.46 -15.40 -14.62
N PRO A 66 -6.62 -16.29 -15.17
CA PRO A 66 -5.52 -16.90 -14.43
C PRO A 66 -4.61 -15.87 -13.75
N GLU A 67 -4.37 -14.73 -14.40
CA GLU A 67 -3.54 -13.65 -13.92
C GLU A 67 -4.07 -12.98 -12.65
N CYS A 68 -5.39 -12.82 -12.55
CA CYS A 68 -6.07 -12.15 -11.44
C CYS A 68 -6.26 -13.03 -10.20
N ARG A 69 -5.77 -14.28 -10.22
CA ARG A 69 -5.79 -15.16 -9.05
C ARG A 69 -4.83 -14.67 -7.98
N PHE A 70 -5.17 -14.97 -6.72
CA PHE A 70 -4.27 -14.74 -5.60
C PHE A 70 -2.98 -15.52 -5.78
N ALA A 71 -1.85 -14.85 -5.53
CA ALA A 71 -0.55 -15.49 -5.59
C ALA A 71 -0.35 -16.38 -4.37
N GLU A 72 0.16 -17.59 -4.60
CA GLU A 72 0.46 -18.52 -3.51
C GLU A 72 1.55 -17.96 -2.60
N GLY A 73 1.38 -18.11 -1.29
CA GLY A 73 2.35 -17.65 -0.27
C GLY A 73 2.31 -16.14 0.04
N LEU A 74 1.59 -15.33 -0.75
CA LEU A 74 1.34 -13.92 -0.45
C LEU A 74 0.02 -13.77 0.34
N ASN A 75 0.12 -13.40 1.61
CA ASN A 75 -1.01 -13.17 2.51
C ASN A 75 -1.00 -11.75 3.12
N MET A 76 -0.16 -10.87 2.60
CA MET A 76 -0.21 -9.45 2.91
C MET A 76 -0.07 -8.63 1.63
N SER A 77 -1.02 -7.71 1.41
CA SER A 77 -1.11 -6.93 0.16
C SER A 77 -1.42 -7.81 -1.05
N GLU A 78 -1.97 -9.01 -0.81
CA GLU A 78 -2.47 -9.93 -1.83
C GLU A 78 -3.68 -9.33 -2.56
N ASP A 79 -4.57 -8.68 -1.82
CA ASP A 79 -5.68 -7.89 -2.36
C ASP A 79 -5.17 -6.79 -3.29
N ARG A 80 -4.12 -6.07 -2.88
CA ARG A 80 -3.49 -5.02 -3.68
C ARG A 80 -2.93 -5.56 -4.97
N LEU A 81 -2.23 -6.68 -4.94
CA LEU A 81 -1.68 -7.29 -6.14
C LEU A 81 -2.81 -7.66 -7.11
N VAL A 82 -3.90 -8.25 -6.61
CA VAL A 82 -5.07 -8.60 -7.42
C VAL A 82 -5.74 -7.35 -7.99
N VAL A 83 -5.95 -6.29 -7.21
CA VAL A 83 -6.56 -5.03 -7.68
C VAL A 83 -5.73 -4.38 -8.78
N ILE A 84 -4.39 -4.35 -8.66
CA ILE A 84 -3.50 -3.81 -9.71
C ILE A 84 -3.71 -4.58 -11.02
N LYS A 85 -3.76 -5.91 -10.97
CA LYS A 85 -3.98 -6.75 -12.16
C LYS A 85 -5.38 -6.56 -12.74
N LEU A 86 -6.41 -6.50 -11.89
CA LEU A 86 -7.78 -6.22 -12.30
C LEU A 86 -7.89 -4.85 -13.00
N TYR A 87 -7.20 -3.83 -12.49
CA TYR A 87 -7.21 -2.49 -13.10
C TYR A 87 -6.49 -2.46 -14.46
N TYR A 88 -5.53 -3.35 -14.68
CA TYR A 88 -4.89 -3.52 -15.97
C TYR A 88 -5.82 -4.19 -17.00
N PHE A 89 -6.57 -5.22 -16.60
CA PHE A 89 -7.44 -5.96 -17.54
C PHE A 89 -8.84 -5.36 -17.71
N ALA A 90 -9.30 -4.51 -16.78
CA ALA A 90 -10.58 -3.83 -16.91
C ALA A 90 -10.53 -2.78 -18.02
N SER A 91 -11.52 -2.82 -18.91
CA SER A 91 -11.74 -1.81 -19.94
C SER A 91 -12.34 -0.55 -19.33
N LYS A 92 -13.24 -0.69 -18.35
CA LYS A 92 -13.86 0.45 -17.67
C LYS A 92 -13.99 0.25 -16.16
N ILE A 93 -13.53 1.25 -15.42
CA ILE A 93 -13.69 1.38 -13.98
C ILE A 93 -14.57 2.61 -13.73
N ALA A 94 -15.65 2.45 -12.97
CA ALA A 94 -16.54 3.56 -12.62
C ALA A 94 -16.62 3.75 -11.10
N LYS A 95 -16.88 4.98 -10.68
CA LYS A 95 -16.98 5.34 -9.26
C LYS A 95 -18.42 5.60 -8.86
N VAL A 96 -18.78 5.18 -7.65
CA VAL A 96 -19.97 5.62 -6.95
C VAL A 96 -19.54 6.51 -5.79
N ASP A 97 -19.85 7.81 -5.86
CA ASP A 97 -19.56 8.81 -4.83
C ASP A 97 -20.49 8.69 -3.61
N LYS A 98 -20.53 7.49 -3.03
CA LYS A 98 -21.25 7.17 -1.81
C LYS A 98 -20.43 6.17 -1.00
N PRO A 99 -20.31 6.34 0.33
CA PRO A 99 -19.72 5.32 1.17
C PRO A 99 -20.69 4.14 1.29
N LEU A 100 -20.28 2.95 0.84
CA LEU A 100 -21.14 1.76 0.79
C LEU A 100 -20.58 0.56 1.57
N TYR A 101 -19.40 0.69 2.17
CA TYR A 101 -18.77 -0.39 2.94
C TYR A 101 -18.21 0.12 4.26
N HIS A 102 -18.38 -0.64 5.34
CA HIS A 102 -17.84 -0.33 6.66
C HIS A 102 -16.58 -1.16 6.95
N TYR A 103 -15.42 -0.53 6.82
CA TYR A 103 -14.13 -1.15 7.12
C TYR A 103 -13.80 -1.02 8.61
N ASN A 104 -13.98 -2.12 9.34
CA ASN A 104 -13.76 -2.18 10.78
C ASN A 104 -12.27 -2.23 11.16
N ARG A 105 -11.80 -1.20 11.88
CA ARG A 105 -10.41 -1.04 12.34
C ARG A 105 -10.24 -1.16 13.85
N THR A 106 -11.24 -1.69 14.54
CA THR A 106 -11.21 -1.87 16.00
C THR A 106 -10.36 -3.06 16.46
N ASN A 107 -10.07 -4.02 15.57
CA ASN A 107 -9.27 -5.20 15.91
C ASN A 107 -7.77 -4.87 16.01
N THR A 108 -7.28 -4.74 17.25
CA THR A 108 -5.87 -4.48 17.58
C THR A 108 -4.96 -5.69 17.35
N HIS A 109 -5.52 -6.90 17.24
CA HIS A 109 -4.81 -8.15 16.94
C HIS A 109 -4.73 -8.43 15.43
N SER A 110 -5.09 -7.48 14.57
CA SER A 110 -4.93 -7.60 13.12
C SER A 110 -3.50 -7.98 12.75
N ILE A 111 -3.35 -8.83 11.73
CA ILE A 111 -2.06 -9.17 11.12
C ILE A 111 -1.23 -7.92 10.79
N THR A 112 -1.89 -6.80 10.48
CA THR A 112 -1.26 -5.55 10.09
C THR A 112 -0.66 -4.74 11.25
N SER A 113 -0.94 -5.08 12.52
CA SER A 113 -0.65 -4.22 13.68
C SER A 113 0.82 -4.23 14.11
N ARG A 114 1.52 -5.37 13.99
CA ARG A 114 2.92 -5.52 14.45
C ARG A 114 3.84 -6.00 13.34
N LYS A 115 4.78 -5.15 12.92
CA LYS A 115 5.73 -5.45 11.84
C LYS A 115 6.85 -6.41 12.30
N THR A 116 6.59 -7.70 12.13
CA THR A 116 7.54 -8.79 12.34
C THR A 116 8.35 -9.08 11.08
N GLU A 117 9.29 -10.02 11.16
CA GLU A 117 10.05 -10.52 10.01
C GLU A 117 9.16 -10.93 8.83
N TYR A 118 8.04 -11.58 9.13
CA TYR A 118 7.02 -11.98 8.16
C TYR A 118 6.63 -10.82 7.23
N HIS A 119 6.44 -9.62 7.77
CA HIS A 119 6.01 -8.44 6.99
C HIS A 119 7.06 -7.97 5.99
N TYR A 120 8.35 -8.09 6.33
CA TYR A 120 9.43 -7.78 5.42
C TYR A 120 9.45 -8.79 4.27
N CYS A 121 9.35 -10.08 4.59
CA CYS A 121 9.30 -11.14 3.58
C CYS A 121 8.09 -11.00 2.65
N GLN A 122 6.91 -10.71 3.19
CA GLN A 122 5.70 -10.50 2.39
C GLN A 122 5.81 -9.26 1.51
N SER A 123 6.43 -8.18 1.99
CA SER A 123 6.69 -6.99 1.17
C SER A 123 7.65 -7.30 0.01
N ILE A 124 8.75 -8.00 0.28
CA ILE A 124 9.70 -8.41 -0.76
C ILE A 124 8.99 -9.27 -1.81
N LEU A 125 8.21 -10.26 -1.38
CA LEU A 125 7.43 -11.13 -2.28
C LEU A 125 6.41 -10.33 -3.09
N PHE A 126 5.66 -9.43 -2.47
CA PHE A 126 4.70 -8.55 -3.17
C PHE A 126 5.39 -7.77 -4.30
N TRP A 127 6.52 -7.13 -4.00
CA TRP A 127 7.23 -6.32 -4.99
C TRP A 127 7.86 -7.17 -6.09
N GLN A 128 8.37 -8.37 -5.79
CA GLN A 128 8.85 -9.31 -6.79
C GLN A 128 7.73 -9.72 -7.75
N LEU A 129 6.58 -10.13 -7.23
CA LEU A 129 5.43 -10.54 -8.04
C LEU A 129 4.86 -9.38 -8.88
N LEU A 130 4.87 -8.16 -8.34
CA LEU A 130 4.45 -6.98 -9.09
C LEU A 130 5.45 -6.65 -10.21
N ASP A 131 6.76 -6.75 -9.96
CA ASP A 131 7.78 -6.56 -10.99
C ASP A 131 7.61 -7.57 -12.12
N GLU A 132 7.46 -8.86 -11.79
CA GLU A 132 7.22 -9.93 -12.77
C GLU A 132 6.00 -9.65 -13.63
N PHE A 133 4.89 -9.22 -13.01
CA PHE A 133 3.68 -8.83 -13.74
C PHE A 133 3.93 -7.65 -14.68
N LEU A 134 4.55 -6.56 -14.19
CA LEU A 134 4.80 -5.37 -14.99
C LEU A 134 5.79 -5.65 -16.12
N ILE A 135 6.79 -6.51 -15.90
CA ILE A 135 7.74 -6.94 -16.94
C ILE A 135 7.01 -7.79 -18.00
N LYS A 136 6.20 -8.78 -17.59
CA LYS A 136 5.43 -9.64 -18.50
C LYS A 136 4.59 -8.84 -19.49
N TYR A 137 4.01 -7.73 -19.04
CA TYR A 137 3.15 -6.87 -19.86
C TYR A 137 3.85 -5.62 -20.44
N ASN A 138 5.18 -5.53 -20.35
CA ASN A 138 5.98 -4.39 -20.85
C ASN A 138 5.58 -3.03 -20.25
N LEU A 139 5.19 -3.02 -18.98
CA LEU A 139 4.74 -1.84 -18.23
C LEU A 139 5.79 -1.32 -17.24
N TYR A 140 6.83 -2.10 -16.95
CA TYR A 140 7.78 -1.75 -15.90
C TYR A 140 8.43 -0.39 -16.13
N ASP A 141 8.91 -0.11 -17.35
CA ASP A 141 9.54 1.17 -17.66
C ASP A 141 8.56 2.35 -17.56
N THR A 142 7.32 2.16 -18.00
CA THR A 142 6.25 3.15 -17.91
C THR A 142 5.97 3.57 -16.47
N TYR A 143 5.97 2.61 -15.53
CA TYR A 143 5.69 2.86 -14.11
C TYR A 143 6.92 2.86 -13.21
N ARG A 144 8.13 2.83 -13.78
CA ARG A 144 9.39 2.64 -13.05
C ARG A 144 9.51 3.60 -11.87
N GLN A 145 9.23 4.88 -12.10
CA GLN A 145 9.33 5.90 -11.05
C GLN A 145 8.35 5.62 -9.89
N SER A 146 7.08 5.33 -10.19
CA SER A 146 6.06 5.01 -9.17
C SER A 146 6.41 3.73 -8.41
N VAL A 147 6.86 2.68 -9.11
CA VAL A 147 7.28 1.41 -8.51
C VAL A 147 8.49 1.59 -7.60
N GLU A 148 9.57 2.21 -8.10
CA GLU A 148 10.80 2.42 -7.33
C GLU A 148 10.54 3.32 -6.12
N PHE A 149 9.76 4.40 -6.27
CA PHE A 149 9.36 5.27 -5.16
C PHE A 149 8.61 4.48 -4.08
N SER A 150 7.58 3.73 -4.47
CA SER A 150 6.74 2.99 -3.52
C SER A 150 7.48 1.83 -2.85
N LYS A 151 8.45 1.19 -3.51
CA LYS A 151 9.37 0.22 -2.89
C LYS A 151 10.17 0.85 -1.76
N VAL A 152 10.84 1.97 -2.03
CA VAL A 152 11.70 2.64 -1.05
C VAL A 152 10.88 3.25 0.07
N GLU A 153 9.69 3.77 -0.23
CA GLU A 153 8.78 4.24 0.81
C GLU A 153 8.31 3.10 1.71
N ASN A 154 7.91 1.97 1.14
CA ASN A 154 7.49 0.80 1.90
C ASN A 154 8.61 0.30 2.83
N LYS A 155 9.85 0.28 2.33
CA LYS A 155 11.04 0.03 3.17
C LYS A 155 11.11 1.00 4.35
N VAL A 156 11.04 2.29 4.09
CA VAL A 156 11.16 3.32 5.14
C VAL A 156 10.06 3.15 6.19
N LEU A 157 8.82 2.89 5.76
CA LEU A 157 7.70 2.64 6.67
C LEU A 157 7.91 1.39 7.53
N LEU A 158 8.42 0.30 6.96
CA LEU A 158 8.76 -0.91 7.71
C LEU A 158 9.90 -0.65 8.72
N MET A 159 10.93 0.09 8.32
CA MET A 159 12.05 0.47 9.20
C MET A 159 11.59 1.38 10.34
N GLN A 160 10.71 2.34 10.08
CA GLN A 160 10.10 3.20 11.10
C GLN A 160 9.21 2.43 12.08
N GLN A 161 8.73 1.24 11.71
CA GLN A 161 7.89 0.37 12.53
C GLN A 161 8.61 -0.88 13.02
N ALA A 162 9.92 -0.99 12.78
CA ALA A 162 10.72 -2.14 13.18
C ALA A 162 10.66 -2.36 14.70
N VAL A 163 10.36 -3.60 15.09
CA VAL A 163 10.22 -4.02 16.50
C VAL A 163 11.55 -4.38 17.17
N SER A 164 12.63 -4.52 16.40
CA SER A 164 13.97 -4.77 16.94
C SER A 164 15.08 -4.24 16.02
N LEU A 165 16.22 -3.89 16.62
CA LEU A 165 17.42 -3.51 15.89
C LEU A 165 17.94 -4.65 14.99
N ARG A 166 17.74 -5.91 15.41
CA ARG A 166 18.12 -7.10 14.63
C ARG A 166 17.40 -7.11 13.28
N LEU A 167 16.07 -6.96 13.29
CA LEU A 167 15.28 -6.88 12.05
C LEU A 167 15.66 -5.66 11.22
N TYR A 168 15.83 -4.51 11.88
CA TYR A 168 16.25 -3.28 11.21
C TYR A 168 17.55 -3.46 10.42
N ARG A 169 18.55 -4.12 11.02
CA ARG A 169 19.82 -4.43 10.35
C ARG A 169 19.63 -5.45 9.23
N LYS A 170 18.93 -6.56 9.51
CA LYS A 170 18.70 -7.67 8.55
C LYS A 170 18.10 -7.18 7.22
N TYR A 171 17.15 -6.25 7.27
CA TYR A 171 16.44 -5.76 6.09
C TYR A 171 16.88 -4.35 5.62
N SER A 172 17.95 -3.80 6.20
CA SER A 172 18.47 -2.47 5.82
C SER A 172 18.95 -2.38 4.38
N SER A 173 19.30 -3.51 3.75
CA SER A 173 19.76 -3.59 2.36
C SER A 173 18.63 -3.78 1.33
N MET A 174 17.38 -3.97 1.78
CA MET A 174 16.21 -4.10 0.89
C MET A 174 16.15 -2.88 -0.04
N PHE A 175 16.09 -3.05 -1.36
CA PHE A 175 16.09 -1.94 -2.34
C PHE A 175 17.29 -0.98 -2.26
N ALA A 176 18.46 -1.44 -1.82
CA ALA A 176 19.65 -0.59 -1.66
C ALA A 176 20.20 -0.01 -2.96
N ASP A 177 19.89 -0.63 -4.09
CA ASP A 177 20.26 -0.23 -5.45
C ASP A 177 19.55 1.05 -5.92
N ILE A 178 18.33 1.30 -5.44
CA ILE A 178 17.51 2.46 -5.85
C ILE A 178 17.32 3.52 -4.75
N GLN A 179 17.54 3.17 -3.49
CA GLN A 179 17.16 4.00 -2.34
C GLN A 179 17.77 5.42 -2.32
N SER A 180 18.99 5.60 -2.83
CA SER A 180 19.70 6.88 -2.74
C SER A 180 19.06 7.97 -3.58
N ARG A 181 18.32 7.58 -4.65
CA ARG A 181 17.60 8.49 -5.55
C ARG A 181 16.45 9.22 -4.85
N PHE A 182 15.97 8.71 -3.72
CA PHE A 182 14.78 9.23 -3.03
C PHE A 182 15.08 9.98 -1.73
N ILE A 183 16.36 10.27 -1.43
CA ILE A 183 16.73 11.09 -0.27
C ILE A 183 16.16 12.50 -0.44
N GLY A 184 15.34 12.94 0.52
CA GLY A 184 14.74 14.29 0.49
C GLY A 184 13.44 14.39 -0.32
N VAL A 185 12.99 13.29 -0.92
CA VAL A 185 11.81 13.27 -1.82
C VAL A 185 10.51 12.98 -1.07
N PHE A 186 10.57 12.29 0.08
CA PHE A 186 9.37 11.90 0.82
C PHE A 186 8.65 13.10 1.45
N PRO A 187 7.31 13.05 1.60
CA PRO A 187 6.55 14.16 2.18
C PRO A 187 6.87 14.38 3.67
N TYR A 188 7.21 13.32 4.41
CA TYR A 188 7.49 13.42 5.84
C TYR A 188 9.00 13.52 6.11
N ARG A 189 9.42 14.55 6.86
CA ARG A 189 10.82 14.75 7.28
C ARG A 189 11.42 13.53 7.99
N SER A 190 10.61 12.82 8.79
CA SER A 190 11.02 11.59 9.47
C SER A 190 11.38 10.46 8.51
N GLN A 191 10.67 10.34 7.38
CA GLN A 191 10.96 9.35 6.34
C GLN A 191 12.28 9.67 5.66
N ASN A 192 12.48 10.93 5.26
CA ASN A 192 13.75 11.38 4.67
C ASN A 192 14.94 11.18 5.61
N LEU A 193 14.79 11.49 6.90
CA LEU A 193 15.83 11.26 7.89
C LEU A 193 16.14 9.76 8.07
N THR A 194 15.11 8.91 8.12
CA THR A 194 15.28 7.45 8.20
C THR A 194 16.07 6.94 7.00
N LEU A 195 15.68 7.35 5.79
CA LEU A 195 16.35 6.95 4.56
C LEU A 195 17.80 7.45 4.52
N TYR A 196 18.02 8.73 4.85
CA TYR A 196 19.36 9.32 4.88
C TYR A 196 20.32 8.54 5.78
N LEU A 197 19.91 8.25 7.02
CA LEU A 197 20.73 7.50 7.96
C LEU A 197 20.96 6.05 7.51
N ALA A 198 19.95 5.41 6.92
CA ALA A 198 20.07 4.07 6.35
C ALA A 198 21.09 4.04 5.20
N CYS A 199 21.04 5.01 4.28
CA CYS A 199 22.00 5.17 3.19
C CYS A 199 23.44 5.39 3.69
N ARG A 200 23.61 6.08 4.82
CA ARG A 200 24.90 6.30 5.48
C ARG A 200 25.33 5.15 6.41
N ARG A 201 24.58 4.04 6.46
CA ARG A 201 24.80 2.89 7.35
C ARG A 201 24.80 3.25 8.85
N LEU A 202 24.20 4.38 9.23
CA LEU A 202 24.02 4.83 10.62
C LEU A 202 22.80 4.15 11.27
N LEU A 203 22.74 2.81 11.18
CA LEU A 203 21.53 2.03 11.46
C LEU A 203 21.08 2.07 12.92
N PHE A 204 22.02 2.12 13.87
CA PHE A 204 21.69 2.22 15.29
C PHE A 204 21.03 3.56 15.60
N GLY A 205 21.62 4.67 15.16
CA GLY A 205 21.05 6.01 15.34
C GLY A 205 19.69 6.14 14.67
N ALA A 206 19.54 5.61 13.46
CA ALA A 206 18.26 5.61 12.75
C ALA A 206 17.17 4.83 13.51
N TYR A 207 17.52 3.66 14.05
CA TYR A 207 16.60 2.86 14.87
C TYR A 207 16.18 3.59 16.16
N VAL A 208 17.13 4.21 16.87
CA VAL A 208 16.84 4.98 18.10
C VAL A 208 15.96 6.18 17.80
N ILE A 209 16.24 6.94 16.74
CA ILE A 209 15.40 8.07 16.33
C ILE A 209 13.96 7.61 16.03
N ASN A 210 13.81 6.48 15.32
CA ASN A 210 12.49 5.94 15.02
C ASN A 210 11.74 5.48 16.29
N LEU A 211 12.45 4.92 17.28
CA LEU A 211 11.86 4.62 18.59
C LEU A 211 11.35 5.88 19.29
N LEU A 212 12.16 6.95 19.32
CA LEU A 212 11.78 8.22 19.93
C LEU A 212 10.57 8.87 19.24
N LEU A 213 10.51 8.81 17.91
CA LEU A 213 9.37 9.31 17.14
C LEU A 213 8.08 8.55 17.47
N ARG A 214 8.13 7.22 17.57
CA ARG A 214 6.98 6.40 17.99
C ARG A 214 6.54 6.72 19.41
N PHE A 215 7.49 6.87 20.32
CA PHE A 215 7.21 7.23 21.71
C PHE A 215 6.54 8.61 21.82
N LYS A 216 7.01 9.60 21.05
CA LYS A 216 6.39 10.93 20.96
C LYS A 216 4.94 10.86 20.47
N ILE A 217 4.67 10.09 19.41
CA ILE A 217 3.31 9.89 18.89
C ILE A 217 2.41 9.21 19.93
N PHE A 218 2.94 8.17 20.61
CA PHE A 218 2.22 7.47 21.67
C PHE A 218 1.82 8.41 22.82
N ILE A 219 2.74 9.25 23.29
CA ILE A 219 2.45 10.27 24.31
C ILE A 219 1.38 11.24 23.84
N ASN A 220 1.50 11.78 22.61
CA ASN A 220 0.51 12.71 22.08
C ASN A 220 -0.89 12.09 22.01
N ASN A 221 -1.00 10.83 21.61
CA ASN A 221 -2.27 10.12 21.56
C ASN A 221 -2.88 9.89 22.95
N ILE A 222 -2.07 9.75 24.00
CA ILE A 222 -2.58 9.69 25.39
C ILE A 222 -3.07 11.06 25.83
N LEU A 223 -2.31 12.12 25.54
CA LEU A 223 -2.64 13.49 25.96
C LEU A 223 -3.88 14.06 25.25
N CYS A 224 -4.08 13.74 23.97
CA CYS A 224 -5.24 14.17 23.18
C CYS A 224 -6.50 13.30 23.36
N ARG A 225 -6.46 12.27 24.20
CA ARG A 225 -7.63 11.44 24.58
C ARG A 225 -8.38 11.97 25.82
N LYS A 226 -8.08 13.20 26.25
CA LYS A 226 -8.88 13.99 27.20
C LYS A 226 -9.75 14.96 26.42
#